data_AF-A0A2E1X3Z9-F1
#
_entry.id   AF-A0A2E1X3Z9-F1
#
_cell.length_a   1.000
_cell.length_b   1.000
_cell.length_c   1.000
_cell.angle_alpha   90.00
_cell.angle_beta   90.00
_cell.angle_gamma   90.00
#
_symmetry.space_group_name_H-M   'P 1'
#
loop_
_entity.id
_entity.type
_entity.pdbx_description
1 polymer ?
#
loop_
_entity_poly.entity_id
_entity_poly.type
_entity_poly.pdbx_seq_one_letter_code
_entity_poly.pdbx_strand_id
1 'polypeptide(L)'
;MGQEDDHSQYINGELGKYPIPQNRMHKLRKDEVALLEKCGHWLEALAQGKITPYRPAQERFVAVAKGRCEPKTNFEWLWVKAFPTRKRDDD
;
A
#
# COMPACT_ATOMS: atom_id res chain seq x y z
N MET A 1 -1.21 25.05 8.09
CA MET A 1 -2.53 24.43 8.34
C MET A 1 -2.47 22.98 7.87
N GLY A 2 -2.45 22.03 8.80
CA GLY A 2 -3.05 20.69 8.69
C GLY A 2 -2.56 19.69 7.63
N GLN A 3 -1.26 19.44 7.46
CA GLN A 3 -0.82 18.29 6.62
C GLN A 3 -0.68 16.98 7.41
N GLU A 4 -0.74 17.02 8.74
CA GLU A 4 -0.60 15.83 9.60
C GLU A 4 -1.94 15.09 9.81
N ASP A 5 -3.06 15.80 9.66
CA ASP A 5 -4.40 15.26 9.83
C ASP A 5 -4.85 14.36 8.67
N ASP A 6 -4.33 14.59 7.46
CA ASP A 6 -4.82 13.89 6.26
C ASP A 6 -4.42 12.41 6.22
N HIS A 7 -3.37 12.01 6.95
CA HIS A 7 -2.95 10.61 7.00
C HIS A 7 -3.63 9.83 8.13
N SER A 8 -4.08 10.52 9.18
CA SER A 8 -4.67 9.89 10.37
C SER A 8 -6.03 9.25 10.09
N GLN A 9 -6.81 9.83 9.17
CA GLN A 9 -8.11 9.29 8.72
C GLN A 9 -7.98 7.91 8.02
N TYR A 10 -6.84 7.63 7.37
CA TYR A 10 -6.63 6.35 6.66
C TYR A 10 -6.03 5.25 7.54
N ILE A 11 -5.46 5.60 8.71
CA ILE A 11 -4.80 4.66 9.62
C ILE A 11 -5.75 4.22 10.76
N ASN A 12 -6.71 5.07 11.16
CA ASN A 12 -7.61 4.80 12.29
C ASN A 12 -8.85 3.96 11.97
N GLY A 13 -8.97 3.39 10.78
CA GLY A 13 -10.02 2.41 10.47
C GLY A 13 -11.44 2.99 10.32
N GLU A 14 -11.59 4.31 10.19
CA GLU A 14 -12.91 4.93 9.91
C GLU A 14 -13.49 4.49 8.54
N LEU A 15 -12.61 4.15 7.59
CA LEU A 15 -12.99 3.61 6.28
C LEU A 15 -13.42 2.13 6.33
N GLY A 16 -13.25 1.46 7.48
CA GLY A 16 -13.49 0.03 7.63
C GLY A 16 -12.37 -0.84 7.07
N LYS A 17 -12.72 -2.08 6.70
CA LYS A 17 -11.78 -3.07 6.17
C LYS A 17 -11.51 -2.82 4.69
N TYR A 18 -10.25 -2.69 4.32
CA TYR A 18 -9.88 -2.54 2.91
C TYR A 18 -10.39 -3.72 2.07
N PRO A 19 -11.11 -3.47 0.95
CA PRO A 19 -11.67 -4.53 0.12
C PRO A 19 -10.58 -5.20 -0.72
N ILE A 20 -9.92 -6.20 -0.14
CA ILE A 20 -8.93 -7.03 -0.84
C ILE A 20 -9.69 -8.00 -1.75
N PRO A 21 -9.48 -7.99 -3.08
CA PRO A 21 -10.14 -8.94 -3.96
C PRO A 21 -9.68 -10.36 -3.63
N GLN A 22 -10.61 -11.32 -3.69
CA GLN A 22 -10.36 -12.72 -3.31
C GLN A 22 -9.20 -13.37 -4.11
N ASN A 23 -9.00 -12.92 -5.35
CA ASN A 23 -7.89 -13.33 -6.21
C ASN A 23 -6.50 -12.83 -5.75
N ARG A 24 -6.45 -11.97 -4.72
CA ARG A 24 -5.23 -11.52 -4.05
C ARG A 24 -5.11 -12.11 -2.65
N MET A 25 -6.23 -12.25 -1.93
CA MET A 25 -6.26 -12.87 -0.61
C MET A 25 -5.62 -14.26 -0.56
N HIS A 26 -5.84 -15.12 -1.58
CA HIS A 26 -5.26 -16.47 -1.57
C HIS A 26 -3.72 -16.50 -1.62
N LYS A 27 -3.08 -15.41 -2.06
CA LYS A 27 -1.61 -15.29 -2.08
C LYS A 27 -1.04 -14.82 -0.74
N LEU A 28 -1.90 -14.34 0.14
CA LEU A 28 -1.54 -13.66 1.39
C LEU A 28 -1.88 -14.56 2.58
N ARG A 29 -1.06 -14.48 3.63
CA ARG A 29 -1.35 -15.10 4.93
C ARG A 29 -2.41 -14.31 5.68
N LYS A 30 -3.03 -14.93 6.69
CA LYS A 30 -4.03 -14.27 7.53
C LYS A 30 -3.51 -12.98 8.17
N ASP A 31 -2.27 -12.98 8.66
CA ASP A 31 -1.62 -11.78 9.22
C ASP A 31 -1.39 -10.68 8.17
N GLU A 32 -0.97 -11.08 6.96
CA GLU A 32 -0.78 -10.17 5.82
C GLU A 32 -2.11 -9.54 5.38
N VAL A 33 -3.19 -10.33 5.37
CA VAL A 33 -4.55 -9.88 5.08
C VAL A 33 -5.02 -8.90 6.15
N ALA A 34 -4.89 -9.22 7.44
CA ALA A 34 -5.30 -8.33 8.52
C ALA A 34 -4.54 -6.99 8.49
N LEU A 35 -3.27 -7.03 8.08
CA LEU A 35 -2.45 -5.83 7.94
C LEU A 35 -2.89 -4.98 6.73
N LEU A 36 -3.23 -5.61 5.60
CA LEU A 36 -3.83 -4.93 4.44
C LEU A 36 -5.24 -4.43 4.72
N GLU A 37 -6.05 -5.11 5.52
CA GLU A 37 -7.38 -4.63 5.91
C GLU A 37 -7.26 -3.32 6.71
N LYS A 38 -6.24 -3.20 7.57
CA LYS A 38 -5.98 -2.00 8.39
C LYS A 38 -5.32 -0.88 7.59
N CYS A 39 -4.26 -1.18 6.85
CA CYS A 39 -3.42 -0.17 6.18
C CYS A 39 -3.70 -0.04 4.68
N GLY A 40 -4.54 -0.91 4.09
CA GLY A 40 -4.73 -0.99 2.64
C GLY A 40 -5.33 0.27 2.03
N HIS A 41 -6.27 0.91 2.73
CA HIS A 41 -6.82 2.20 2.30
C HIS A 41 -5.73 3.27 2.21
N TRP A 42 -4.88 3.34 3.23
CA TRP A 42 -3.77 4.28 3.29
C TRP A 42 -2.72 4.02 2.21
N LEU A 43 -2.31 2.76 2.05
CA LEU A 43 -1.35 2.35 1.03
C LEU A 43 -1.90 2.57 -0.39
N GLU A 44 -3.17 2.29 -0.62
CA GLU A 44 -3.81 2.58 -1.91
C GLU A 44 -3.84 4.08 -2.20
N ALA A 45 -4.21 4.90 -1.21
CA ALA A 45 -4.24 6.35 -1.36
C ALA A 45 -2.85 6.90 -1.68
N LEU A 46 -1.79 6.41 -1.03
CA LEU A 46 -0.40 6.75 -1.36
C LEU A 46 -0.05 6.32 -2.78
N ALA A 47 -0.34 5.07 -3.15
CA ALA A 47 0.00 4.53 -4.47
C ALA A 47 -0.71 5.28 -5.61
N GLN A 48 -1.97 5.66 -5.40
CA GLN A 48 -2.78 6.47 -6.31
C GLN A 48 -2.40 7.96 -6.31
N GLY A 49 -1.63 8.42 -5.31
CA GLY A 49 -1.31 9.84 -5.14
C GLY A 49 -2.47 10.69 -4.64
N LYS A 50 -3.48 10.07 -4.00
CA LYS A 50 -4.57 10.79 -3.30
C LYS A 50 -4.04 11.55 -2.09
N ILE A 51 -3.05 10.96 -1.41
CA ILE A 51 -2.34 11.58 -0.30
C ILE A 51 -0.88 11.77 -0.66
N THR A 52 -0.30 12.89 -0.21
CA THR A 52 1.07 13.25 -0.54
C THR A 52 2.02 12.54 0.44
N PRO A 53 2.98 11.73 -0.03
CA PRO A 53 3.96 11.16 0.86
C PRO A 53 4.80 12.29 1.48
N TYR A 54 4.84 12.35 2.80
CA TYR A 54 5.60 13.37 3.55
C TYR A 54 6.86 12.79 4.21
N ARG A 55 7.02 11.45 4.18
CA ARG A 55 8.23 10.76 4.65
C ARG A 55 8.95 10.09 3.49
N PRO A 56 10.29 10.02 3.53
CA PRO A 56 11.07 9.32 2.50
C PRO A 56 10.69 7.83 2.37
N ALA A 57 10.24 7.20 3.46
CA ALA A 57 9.72 5.83 3.43
C ALA A 57 8.41 5.71 2.63
N GLN A 58 7.51 6.71 2.72
CA GLN A 58 6.27 6.74 1.95
C GLN A 58 6.55 7.05 0.48
N GLU A 59 7.46 7.98 0.20
CA GLU A 59 7.88 8.28 -1.17
C GLU A 59 8.44 7.03 -1.86
N ARG A 60 9.29 6.28 -1.15
CA ARG A 60 9.81 5.02 -1.67
C ARG A 60 8.71 3.99 -1.86
N PHE A 61 7.79 3.86 -0.91
CA PHE A 61 6.62 3.00 -1.08
C PHE A 61 5.84 3.34 -2.36
N VAL A 62 5.59 4.62 -2.64
CA VAL A 62 4.91 5.05 -3.88
C VAL A 62 5.71 4.65 -5.12
N ALA A 63 7.04 4.81 -5.09
CA ALA A 63 7.91 4.36 -6.19
C ALA A 63 7.82 2.84 -6.42
N VAL A 64 7.83 2.04 -5.34
CA VAL A 64 7.66 0.58 -5.39
C VAL A 64 6.26 0.20 -5.90
N ALA A 65 5.22 0.86 -5.39
CA ALA A 65 3.83 0.66 -5.80
C ALA A 65 3.57 1.08 -7.26
N LYS A 66 4.46 1.87 -7.86
CA LYS A 66 4.47 2.20 -9.30
C LYS A 66 5.41 1.31 -10.12
N GLY A 67 6.10 0.35 -9.50
CA GLY A 67 7.08 -0.53 -10.14
C GLY A 67 8.39 0.17 -10.53
N ARG A 68 8.63 1.39 -10.02
CA ARG A 68 9.86 2.17 -10.29
C ARG A 68 11.02 1.76 -9.38
N CYS A 69 10.74 1.13 -8.25
CA CYS A 69 11.75 0.69 -7.28
C CYS A 69 11.42 -0.73 -6.78
N GLU A 70 12.43 -1.43 -6.29
CA GLU A 70 12.26 -2.77 -5.71
C GLU A 70 11.84 -2.69 -4.23
N PRO A 71 10.93 -3.56 -3.78
CA PRO A 71 10.52 -3.61 -2.39
C PRO A 71 11.69 -4.00 -1.49
N LYS A 72 11.90 -3.26 -0.39
CA LYS A 72 12.97 -3.55 0.59
C LYS A 72 12.46 -3.92 1.97
N THR A 73 11.26 -3.49 2.31
CA THR A 73 10.61 -3.71 3.61
C THR A 73 9.44 -4.68 3.47
N ASN A 74 9.07 -5.35 4.57
CA ASN A 74 7.93 -6.28 4.56
C ASN A 74 6.63 -5.64 4.05
N PHE A 75 6.39 -4.36 4.32
CA PHE A 75 5.20 -3.64 3.83
C PHE A 75 5.22 -3.46 2.31
N GLU A 76 6.37 -3.08 1.75
CA GLU A 76 6.56 -2.96 0.31
C GLU A 76 6.39 -4.33 -0.37
N TRP A 77 6.99 -5.39 0.19
CA TRP A 77 6.85 -6.75 -0.30
C TRP A 77 5.40 -7.24 -0.27
N LEU A 78 4.71 -7.02 0.86
CA LEU A 78 3.31 -7.35 1.02
C LEU A 78 2.44 -6.66 -0.05
N TRP A 79 2.68 -5.37 -0.28
CA TRP A 79 1.94 -4.60 -1.26
C TRP A 79 2.20 -5.09 -2.68
N VAL A 80 3.46 -5.31 -3.08
CA VAL A 80 3.79 -5.83 -4.41
C VAL A 80 3.25 -7.25 -4.61
N LYS A 81 3.24 -8.07 -3.56
CA LYS A 81 2.69 -9.42 -3.60
C LYS A 81 1.17 -9.43 -3.80
N ALA A 82 0.47 -8.51 -3.14
CA ALA A 82 -0.97 -8.32 -3.32
C ALA A 82 -1.28 -7.65 -4.67
N PHE A 83 -0.59 -6.56 -4.97
CA PHE A 83 -0.74 -5.68 -6.13
C PHE A 83 0.55 -5.71 -6.96
N PRO A 84 0.80 -6.79 -7.72
CA PRO A 84 1.95 -6.85 -8.58
C PRO A 84 1.84 -5.72 -9.59
N THR A 85 2.78 -4.78 -9.50
CA THR A 85 2.94 -3.77 -10.52
C THR A 85 3.39 -4.51 -11.75
N ARG A 86 2.66 -4.36 -12.86
CA ARG A 86 3.05 -4.92 -14.15
C ARG A 86 4.37 -4.26 -14.55
N LYS A 87 5.50 -4.75 -14.05
CA LYS A 87 6.73 -4.69 -14.82
C LYS A 87 6.43 -5.52 -16.05
N ARG A 88 6.33 -4.85 -17.21
CA ARG A 88 6.57 -5.53 -18.46
C ARG A 88 7.91 -6.23 -18.28
N ASP A 89 7.91 -7.54 -18.41
CA ASP A 89 9.05 -8.32 -18.84
C ASP A 89 9.89 -7.47 -19.80
N ASP A 90 11.11 -7.15 -19.39
CA ASP A 90 12.19 -6.70 -20.27
C ASP A 90 13.46 -7.33 -19.70
N ASP A 91 13.57 -8.64 -19.93
CA ASP A 91 14.67 -9.28 -20.68
C ASP A 91 14.38 -10.78 -20.86
#